data_AF-A0A382JIS5-F1
#
_entry.id   AF-A0A382JIS5-F1
#
_cell.length_a   1.000
_cell.length_b   1.000
_cell.length_c   1.000
_cell.angle_alpha   90.00
_cell.angle_beta   90.00
_cell.angle_gamma   90.00
#
_symmetry.space_group_name_H-M   'P 1'
#
loop_
_entity.id
_entity.type
_entity.pdbx_description
1 polymer ?
#
loop_
_entity_poly.entity_id
_entity_poly.type
_entity_poly.pdbx_seq_one_letter_code
_entity_poly.pdbx_strand_id
1 'polypeptide(L)'
;MLLKDIETNFPFLSVVQYGGEEYIGIIANQDQHVTSMYVYTMLRETDEKEHFIRMGETWWFESNRTIPISIFLPKEFTRFKHSLVTMNSKDVKVTVGPVVNLSNLSIKRVKRKSVQLVRKPKN
;
A
#
# COMPACT_ATOMS: atom_id res chain seq x y z
N MET A 1 23.45 -4.22 2.62
CA MET A 1 23.61 -2.78 2.89
C MET A 1 22.66 -1.95 2.02
N LEU A 2 22.54 -2.21 0.71
CA LEU A 2 21.65 -1.45 -0.20
C LEU A 2 20.15 -1.40 0.19
N LEU A 3 19.58 -2.48 0.74
CA LEU A 3 18.14 -2.49 1.13
C LEU A 3 17.81 -1.49 2.26
N LYS A 4 18.74 -1.26 3.20
CA LYS A 4 18.53 -0.31 4.32
C LYS A 4 18.52 1.14 3.87
N ASP A 5 19.31 1.45 2.84
CA ASP A 5 19.38 2.80 2.28
C ASP A 5 18.08 3.14 1.51
N ILE A 6 17.45 2.14 0.89
CA ILE A 6 16.15 2.30 0.23
C ILE A 6 15.04 2.50 1.28
N GLU A 7 15.03 1.72 2.36
CA GLU A 7 14.04 1.89 3.44
C GLU A 7 14.11 3.28 4.10
N THR A 8 15.33 3.82 4.24
CA THR A 8 15.55 5.11 4.91
C THR A 8 15.17 6.28 4.00
N ASN A 9 15.54 6.22 2.72
CA ASN A 9 15.31 7.32 1.78
C ASN A 9 13.94 7.26 1.10
N PHE A 10 13.38 6.06 0.89
CA PHE A 10 12.14 5.82 0.17
C PHE A 10 11.21 4.85 0.92
N PRO A 11 10.68 5.25 2.09
CA PRO A 11 9.88 4.38 2.95
C PRO A 11 8.55 3.94 2.32
N PHE A 12 8.13 4.55 1.21
CA PHE A 12 6.93 4.17 0.46
C PHE A 12 7.15 3.08 -0.59
N LEU A 13 8.41 2.77 -0.94
CA LEU A 13 8.73 1.68 -1.85
C LEU A 13 8.64 0.35 -1.12
N SER A 14 8.11 -0.63 -1.84
CA SER A 14 7.95 -2.00 -1.41
C SER A 14 8.71 -2.95 -2.32
N VAL A 15 9.24 -4.01 -1.72
CA VAL A 15 9.89 -5.11 -2.44
C VAL A 15 9.02 -6.35 -2.28
N VAL A 16 8.60 -6.90 -3.41
CA VAL A 16 7.70 -8.05 -3.50
C VAL A 16 8.38 -9.18 -4.26
N GLN A 17 8.37 -10.37 -3.69
CA GLN A 17 8.77 -11.60 -4.36
C GLN A 17 7.54 -12.29 -4.95
N TYR A 18 7.60 -12.61 -6.24
CA TYR A 18 6.56 -13.33 -6.95
C TYR A 18 7.17 -14.18 -8.07
N GLY A 19 6.85 -15.48 -8.10
CA GLY A 19 7.32 -16.38 -9.16
C GLY A 19 8.84 -16.57 -9.25
N GLY A 20 9.57 -16.30 -8.15
CA GLY A 20 11.04 -16.34 -8.13
C GLY A 20 11.72 -15.02 -8.51
N GLU A 21 10.95 -14.03 -8.97
CA GLU A 21 11.43 -12.70 -9.34
C GLU A 21 11.14 -11.67 -8.24
N GLU A 22 11.97 -10.63 -8.18
CA GLU A 22 11.80 -9.49 -7.27
C GLU A 22 11.29 -8.27 -8.01
N TYR A 23 10.16 -7.76 -7.52
CA TYR A 23 9.54 -6.54 -8.01
C TYR A 23 9.71 -5.43 -6.98
N ILE A 24 10.13 -4.26 -7.45
CA ILE A 24 10.30 -3.06 -6.62
C ILE A 24 9.29 -2.01 -7.09
N GLY A 25 8.52 -1.45 -6.17
CA GLY A 25 7.46 -0.52 -6.54
C GLY A 25 6.57 -0.09 -5.39
N ILE A 26 5.44 0.55 -5.72
CA ILE A 26 4.44 0.97 -4.72
C ILE A 26 3.24 0.02 -4.81
N ILE A 27 2.90 -0.64 -3.70
CA ILE A 27 1.72 -1.51 -3.64
C ILE A 27 0.46 -0.64 -3.73
N ALA A 28 -0.35 -0.90 -4.75
CA ALA A 28 -1.62 -0.20 -4.96
C ALA A 28 -2.73 -0.81 -4.11
N ASN A 29 -2.81 -2.13 -4.08
CA ASN A 29 -3.74 -2.87 -3.22
C ASN A 29 -3.22 -4.30 -3.03
N GLN A 30 -3.36 -4.83 -1.83
CA GLN A 30 -3.18 -6.24 -1.53
C GLN A 30 -4.45 -6.77 -0.87
N ASP A 31 -5.20 -7.60 -1.57
CA ASP A 31 -6.35 -8.31 -1.02
C ASP A 31 -6.04 -9.81 -0.80
N GLN A 32 -7.06 -10.63 -0.58
CA GLN A 32 -6.90 -12.07 -0.32
C GLN A 32 -6.51 -12.88 -1.58
N HIS A 33 -6.84 -12.35 -2.75
CA HIS A 33 -6.72 -13.04 -4.04
C HIS A 33 -5.74 -12.35 -4.98
N VAL A 34 -5.70 -11.02 -4.95
CA VAL A 34 -5.00 -10.18 -5.91
C VAL A 34 -4.17 -9.12 -5.20
N THR A 35 -2.88 -9.07 -5.58
CA THR A 35 -1.98 -7.98 -5.21
C THR A 35 -1.64 -7.20 -6.47
N SER A 36 -1.94 -5.91 -6.46
CA SER A 36 -1.61 -4.97 -7.52
C SER A 36 -0.51 -4.02 -7.06
N MET A 37 0.52 -3.85 -7.87
CA MET A 37 1.67 -3.00 -7.57
C MET A 37 2.10 -2.22 -8.81
N TYR A 38 2.46 -0.95 -8.62
CA TYR A 38 3.12 -0.16 -9.66
C TYR A 38 4.62 -0.40 -9.60
N VAL A 39 5.17 -1.06 -10.61
CA VAL A 39 6.56 -1.50 -10.65
C VAL A 39 7.46 -0.38 -11.15
N TYR A 40 8.41 0.04 -10.32
CA TYR A 40 9.35 1.12 -10.64
C TYR A 40 10.30 0.73 -11.79
N THR A 41 10.72 -0.53 -11.87
CA THR A 41 11.62 -1.03 -12.92
C THR A 41 10.98 -1.08 -14.31
N MET A 42 9.65 -1.02 -14.40
CA MET A 42 8.93 -0.99 -15.69
C MET A 42 8.79 0.42 -16.28
N LEU A 43 9.09 1.46 -15.49
CA LEU A 43 9.10 2.84 -15.97
C LEU A 43 10.26 3.04 -16.94
N ARG A 44 10.01 3.71 -18.07
CA ARG A 44 10.97 3.79 -19.18
C ARG A 44 11.80 5.06 -19.09
N GLU A 45 11.11 6.18 -18.99
CA GLU A 45 11.70 7.51 -19.04
C GLU A 45 12.24 7.93 -17.68
N THR A 46 13.33 8.70 -17.67
CA THR A 46 13.91 9.24 -16.43
C THR A 46 12.95 10.23 -15.75
N ASP A 47 12.32 11.12 -16.53
CA ASP A 47 11.30 12.07 -16.05
C ASP A 47 10.11 11.34 -15.39
N GLU A 48 9.74 10.20 -15.95
CA GLU A 48 8.64 9.38 -15.42
C GLU A 48 9.00 8.76 -14.08
N LYS A 49 10.24 8.28 -13.93
CA LYS A 49 10.76 7.76 -12.67
C LYS A 49 10.83 8.84 -11.59
N GLU A 50 11.34 10.01 -11.92
CA GLU A 50 11.38 11.14 -10.98
C GLU A 50 9.98 11.56 -10.56
N HIS A 51 9.04 11.62 -11.51
CA HIS A 51 7.66 11.93 -11.20
C HIS A 51 7.01 10.87 -10.28
N PHE A 52 7.27 9.58 -10.54
CA PHE A 52 6.78 8.49 -9.70
C PHE A 52 7.28 8.60 -8.26
N ILE A 53 8.58 8.86 -8.07
CA ILE A 53 9.18 9.04 -6.74
C ILE A 53 8.56 10.25 -6.03
N ARG A 54 8.41 11.38 -6.73
CA ARG A 54 7.78 12.59 -6.17
C ARG A 54 6.34 12.33 -5.72
N MET A 55 5.55 11.61 -6.51
CA MET A 55 4.17 11.27 -6.13
C MET A 55 4.12 10.25 -4.98
N GLY A 56 5.05 9.31 -4.94
CA GLY A 56 5.21 8.40 -3.80
C GLY A 56 5.54 9.14 -2.51
N GLU A 57 6.42 10.15 -2.58
CA GLU A 57 6.77 11.02 -1.46
C GLU A 57 5.57 11.84 -0.97
N THR A 58 4.88 12.53 -1.89
CA THR A 58 3.63 13.25 -1.60
C THR A 58 2.62 12.35 -0.91
N TRP A 59 2.38 11.16 -1.47
CA TRP A 59 1.46 10.19 -0.86
C TRP A 59 1.92 9.74 0.53
N TRP A 60 3.21 9.49 0.75
CA TRP A 60 3.72 9.02 2.04
C TRP A 60 3.58 10.03 3.17
N PHE A 61 3.79 11.31 2.87
CA PHE A 61 3.76 12.40 3.84
C PHE A 61 2.37 13.00 4.02
N GLU A 62 1.56 13.08 2.96
CA GLU A 62 0.25 13.74 3.02
C GLU A 62 -0.91 12.78 3.27
N SER A 63 -0.73 11.48 2.98
CA SER A 63 -1.78 10.49 3.25
C SER A 63 -1.69 9.92 4.67
N ASN A 64 -2.77 9.27 5.09
CA ASN A 64 -2.81 8.48 6.31
C ASN A 64 -2.09 7.11 6.19
N ARG A 65 -1.37 6.86 5.07
CA ARG A 65 -0.65 5.62 4.73
C ARG A 65 -1.50 4.35 4.66
N THR A 66 -2.83 4.49 4.70
CA THR A 66 -3.78 3.37 4.58
C THR A 66 -4.56 3.43 3.27
N ILE A 67 -4.72 4.63 2.70
CA ILE A 67 -5.39 4.84 1.43
C ILE A 67 -4.39 4.53 0.30
N PRO A 68 -4.77 3.66 -0.66
CA PRO A 68 -4.03 3.43 -1.89
C PRO A 68 -3.58 4.71 -2.61
N ILE A 69 -2.36 4.70 -3.14
CA ILE A 69 -1.82 5.83 -3.91
C ILE A 69 -2.69 6.17 -5.14
N SER A 70 -3.27 5.15 -5.79
CA SER A 70 -4.15 5.32 -6.94
C SER A 70 -5.48 6.00 -6.62
N ILE A 71 -5.93 5.95 -5.35
CA ILE A 71 -7.13 6.64 -4.87
C ILE A 71 -6.76 8.04 -4.37
N PHE A 72 -5.58 8.20 -3.76
CA PHE A 72 -5.11 9.48 -3.25
C PHE A 72 -4.73 10.45 -4.38
N LEU A 73 -4.08 9.96 -5.44
CA LEU A 73 -3.61 10.74 -6.60
C LEU A 73 -4.11 10.17 -7.93
N PRO A 74 -5.43 10.13 -8.18
CA PRO A 74 -6.00 9.38 -9.30
C PRO A 74 -5.61 9.91 -10.68
N LYS A 75 -5.44 11.23 -10.82
CA LYS A 75 -5.13 11.86 -12.12
C LYS A 75 -3.67 11.65 -12.50
N GLU A 76 -2.80 11.75 -11.51
CA GLU A 76 -1.35 11.63 -11.61
C GLU A 76 -0.99 10.17 -11.86
N PHE A 77 -1.55 9.25 -11.06
CA PHE A 77 -1.25 7.82 -11.16
C PHE A 77 -1.86 7.10 -12.36
N THR A 78 -2.78 7.74 -13.08
CA THR A 78 -3.31 7.20 -14.34
C THR A 78 -2.19 7.03 -15.40
N ARG A 79 -1.14 7.84 -15.35
CA ARG A 79 0.01 7.76 -16.28
C ARG A 79 0.83 6.49 -16.09
N PHE A 80 0.91 5.99 -14.86
CA PHE A 80 1.66 4.79 -14.50
C PHE A 80 0.88 3.48 -14.70
N LYS A 81 -0.29 3.50 -15.36
CA LYS A 81 -1.07 2.27 -15.60
C LYS A 81 -0.29 1.19 -16.36
N HIS A 82 0.64 1.58 -17.22
CA HIS A 82 1.46 0.65 -17.99
C HIS A 82 2.46 -0.14 -17.11
N SER A 83 2.80 0.35 -15.92
CA SER A 83 3.67 -0.33 -14.95
C SER A 83 2.90 -1.04 -13.84
N LEU A 84 1.56 -1.09 -13.94
CA LEU A 84 0.72 -1.80 -13.00
C LEU A 84 0.79 -3.31 -13.25
N VAL A 85 1.39 -4.03 -12.30
CA VAL A 85 1.45 -5.49 -12.31
C VAL A 85 0.44 -6.03 -11.32
N THR A 86 -0.28 -7.05 -11.76
CA THR A 86 -1.28 -7.75 -10.95
C THR A 86 -0.81 -9.19 -10.75
N MET A 87 -0.77 -9.61 -9.50
CA MET A 87 -0.24 -10.89 -9.04
C MET A 87 -1.27 -11.60 -8.18
N ASN A 88 -1.19 -12.92 -8.11
CA ASN A 88 -1.99 -13.69 -7.14
C ASN A 88 -1.42 -13.52 -5.74
N SER A 89 -2.23 -13.03 -4.79
CA SER A 89 -1.78 -12.75 -3.42
C SER A 89 -1.25 -13.98 -2.69
N LYS A 90 -1.66 -15.20 -3.08
CA LYS A 90 -1.17 -16.43 -2.45
C LYS A 90 0.31 -16.68 -2.67
N ASP A 91 0.82 -16.26 -3.83
CA ASP A 91 2.19 -16.48 -4.26
C ASP A 91 3.07 -15.24 -4.06
N VAL A 92 2.49 -14.18 -3.49
CA VAL A 92 3.13 -12.89 -3.24
C VAL A 92 3.67 -12.85 -1.82
N LYS A 93 4.99 -12.63 -1.70
CA LYS A 93 5.65 -12.37 -0.43
C LYS A 93 6.20 -10.95 -0.41
N VAL A 94 5.68 -10.11 0.47
CA VAL A 94 6.21 -8.76 0.68
C VAL A 94 7.41 -8.87 1.61
N THR A 95 8.60 -8.53 1.11
CA THR A 95 9.85 -8.59 1.87
C THR A 95 10.06 -7.30 2.66
N VAL A 96 9.76 -6.15 2.04
CA VAL A 96 10.00 -4.81 2.58
C VAL A 96 8.88 -3.86 2.12
N GLY A 97 8.56 -2.86 2.95
CA GLY A 97 7.73 -1.72 2.57
C GLY A 97 6.28 -1.80 3.06
N PRO A 98 5.50 -0.71 2.83
CA PRO A 98 4.14 -0.59 3.31
C PRO A 98 3.15 -1.37 2.45
N VAL A 99 2.17 -1.98 3.11
CA VAL A 99 1.06 -2.67 2.45
C VAL A 99 -0.24 -1.91 2.70
N VAL A 100 -1.02 -1.72 1.63
CA VAL A 100 -2.37 -1.16 1.71
C VAL A 100 -3.39 -2.17 1.23
N ASN A 101 -4.52 -2.23 1.94
CA ASN A 101 -5.62 -3.14 1.62
C ASN A 101 -6.94 -2.37 1.74
N LEU A 102 -7.68 -2.27 0.64
CA LEU A 102 -8.96 -1.56 0.62
C LEU A 102 -10.00 -2.16 1.59
N SER A 103 -10.01 -3.49 1.77
CA SER A 103 -10.95 -4.16 2.67
C SER A 103 -10.77 -3.69 4.11
N ASN A 104 -9.55 -3.35 4.51
CA ASN A 104 -9.26 -2.83 5.86
C ASN A 104 -9.84 -1.42 6.09
N LEU A 105 -10.07 -0.63 5.03
CA LEU A 105 -10.71 0.69 5.13
C LEU A 105 -12.19 0.59 5.52
N SER A 106 -12.85 -0.53 5.18
CA SER A 106 -14.27 -0.75 5.45
C SER A 106 -14.58 -1.05 6.92
N ILE A 107 -13.58 -1.53 7.69
CA ILE A 107 -13.75 -1.90 9.10
C ILE A 107 -13.69 -0.63 9.95
N LYS A 108 -14.75 0.17 9.91
CA LYS A 108 -14.92 1.27 10.86
C LYS A 108 -15.15 0.66 12.24
N ARG A 109 -14.17 0.76 13.15
CA ARG A 109 -14.34 0.36 14.56
C ARG A 109 -15.42 1.22 15.21
N VAL A 110 -16.66 0.74 15.21
CA VAL A 110 -17.76 1.34 15.97
C VAL A 110 -17.62 0.88 17.42
N LYS A 111 -17.24 1.78 18.34
CA LYS A 111 -17.32 1.51 19.78
C LYS A 111 -18.79 1.36 20.17
N ARG A 112 -19.28 0.12 20.24
CA ARG A 112 -20.61 -0.18 20.80
C ARG A 112 -20.50 -0.05 22.31
N LYS A 113 -21.07 1.02 22.88
CA LYS A 113 -21.28 1.10 24.34
C LYS A 113 -22.36 0.08 24.70
N SER A 114 -21.97 -1.03 25.33
CA SER A 114 -22.93 -1.99 25.89
C SER A 114 -23.44 -1.44 27.22
N VAL A 115 -24.72 -1.09 27.29
CA VAL A 115 -25.36 -0.73 28.56
C VAL A 115 -25.95 -2.01 29.15
N GLN A 116 -25.38 -2.48 30.26
CA GLN A 116 -25.96 -3.57 31.04
C GLN A 116 -26.79 -2.99 32.18
N LEU A 117 -28.05 -3.41 32.30
CA LEU A 117 -28.89 -3.05 33.44
C LEU A 117 -28.44 -3.87 34.65
N VAL A 118 -27.75 -3.24 35.59
CA VAL A 118 -27.37 -3.88 36.86
C VAL A 118 -28.47 -3.63 37.89
N ARG A 119 -29.07 -4.70 38.43
CA ARG A 119 -30.06 -4.62 39.51
C ARG A 119 -29.36 -4.32 40.84
N LYS A 120 -29.81 -3.30 41.58
CA LYS A 120 -29.28 -3.00 42.92
C LYS A 120 -29.60 -4.17 43.88
N PRO A 121 -28.63 -4.68 44.66
CA PRO A 121 -28.90 -5.66 45.71
C PRO A 121 -29.81 -5.05 46.78
N LYS A 122 -30.75 -5.84 47.31
CA LYS A 122 -31.54 -5.45 48.50
C LYS A 122 -30.64 -5.62 49.72
N ASN A 123 -30.43 -4.54 50.47
CA ASN A 123 -30.01 -4.63 51.87
C ASN A 123 -31.13 -5.22 52.71
#